data_AF-A0A5C7Z778-F1
#
_entry.id   AF-A0A5C7Z778-F1
#
_cell.length_a   1.000
_cell.length_b   1.000
_cell.length_c   1.000
_cell.angle_alpha   90.00
_cell.angle_beta   90.00
_cell.angle_gamma   90.00
#
_symmetry.space_group_name_H-M   'P 1'
#
loop_
_entity.id
_entity.type
_entity.pdbx_description
1 polymer ?
#
loop_
_entity_poly.entity_id
_entity_poly.type
_entity_poly.pdbx_seq_one_letter_code
_entity_poly.pdbx_strand_id
1 'polypeptide(L)'
;MNIEKSYSPVSGYLMVLVVLVFILAGSVGVLVARNFHLFWFLGLGLLLTFGFLFVNPNDSVVLVLFGDYKGTVKENGFYWVN
;
A
#
# COMPACT_ATOMS: atom_id res chain seq x y z
N MET A 1 -23.04 19.12 -11.11
CA MET A 1 -22.81 17.67 -10.91
C MET A 1 -21.31 17.49 -10.83
N ASN A 2 -20.74 17.24 -9.65
CA ASN A 2 -19.30 17.02 -9.54
C ASN A 2 -19.00 15.67 -10.20
N ILE A 3 -18.15 15.68 -11.22
CA ILE A 3 -17.80 14.49 -12.00
C ILE A 3 -16.97 13.59 -11.09
N GLU A 4 -17.44 12.37 -10.85
CA GLU A 4 -16.67 11.38 -10.08
C GLU A 4 -15.35 11.09 -10.81
N LYS A 5 -14.23 11.20 -10.08
CA LYS A 5 -12.90 10.95 -10.64
C LYS A 5 -12.56 9.47 -10.44
N SER A 6 -12.48 8.72 -11.53
CA SER A 6 -11.99 7.34 -11.49
C SER A 6 -10.52 7.34 -11.04
N TYR A 7 -10.19 6.50 -10.05
CA TYR A 7 -8.83 6.30 -9.58
C TYR A 7 -8.40 4.85 -9.85
N SER A 8 -7.25 4.68 -10.50
CA SER A 8 -6.64 3.37 -10.77
C SER A 8 -5.52 3.13 -9.76
N PRO A 9 -5.76 2.37 -8.69
CA PRO A 9 -4.75 2.09 -7.67
C PRO A 9 -3.72 1.07 -8.14
N VAL A 10 -2.60 0.97 -7.41
CA VAL A 10 -1.53 0.00 -7.71
C VAL A 10 -2.00 -1.40 -7.34
N SER A 11 -1.58 -2.41 -8.10
CA SER A 11 -1.85 -3.82 -7.78
C SER A 11 -1.32 -4.17 -6.40
N GLY A 12 -2.20 -4.70 -5.53
CA GLY A 12 -1.82 -5.13 -4.19
C GLY A 12 -0.80 -6.27 -4.21
N TYR A 13 -0.85 -7.13 -5.22
CA TYR A 13 0.12 -8.23 -5.36
C TYR A 13 1.54 -7.73 -5.60
N LEU A 14 1.70 -6.71 -6.45
CA LEU A 14 3.00 -6.08 -6.68
C LEU A 14 3.50 -5.45 -5.37
N MET A 15 2.61 -4.76 -4.66
CA MET A 15 3.01 -4.09 -3.42
C MET A 15 3.30 -5.07 -2.28
N VAL A 16 2.68 -6.25 -2.24
CA VAL A 16 3.08 -7.34 -1.33
C VAL A 16 4.54 -7.74 -1.58
N LEU A 17 4.97 -7.87 -2.84
CA LEU A 17 6.37 -8.17 -3.15
C LEU A 17 7.29 -7.07 -2.62
N VAL A 18 6.94 -5.80 -2.84
CA VAL A 18 7.71 -4.65 -2.34
C VAL A 18 7.81 -4.69 -0.80
N VAL A 19 6.69 -4.81 -0.10
CA VAL A 19 6.65 -4.92 1.38
C VAL A 19 7.54 -6.07 1.85
N LEU A 20 7.47 -7.23 1.21
CA LEU A 20 8.24 -8.40 1.57
C LEU A 20 9.75 -8.16 1.38
N VAL A 21 10.17 -7.51 0.28
CA VAL A 21 11.57 -7.12 0.08
C VAL A 21 12.04 -6.16 1.19
N PHE A 22 11.24 -5.16 1.55
CA PHE A 22 11.61 -4.21 2.61
C PHE A 22 11.75 -4.90 3.99
N ILE A 23 10.80 -5.78 4.32
CA ILE A 23 10.84 -6.54 5.58
C ILE A 23 12.05 -7.47 5.62
N LEU A 24 12.32 -8.21 4.54
CA LEU A 24 13.47 -9.12 4.47
C LEU A 24 14.79 -8.35 4.50
N ALA A 25 14.94 -7.29 3.71
CA ALA A 25 16.13 -6.46 3.69
C ALA A 25 16.42 -5.83 5.05
N GLY A 26 15.39 -5.30 5.72
CA GLY A 26 15.51 -4.76 7.07
C GLY A 26 15.87 -5.83 8.11
N SER A 27 15.21 -6.99 8.07
CA SER A 27 15.44 -8.08 9.01
C SER A 27 16.84 -8.69 8.86
N VAL A 28 17.25 -9.02 7.63
CA VAL A 28 18.60 -9.54 7.33
C VAL A 28 19.66 -8.49 7.67
N GLY A 29 19.39 -7.23 7.34
CA GLY A 29 20.29 -6.11 7.62
C GLY A 29 20.59 -5.93 9.11
N VAL A 30 19.56 -5.99 9.95
CA VAL A 30 19.70 -5.83 11.39
C VAL A 30 20.26 -7.09 12.04
N LEU A 31 19.73 -8.27 11.70
CA LEU A 31 20.04 -9.51 12.43
C LEU A 31 21.33 -10.20 11.95
N VAL A 32 21.62 -10.14 10.65
CA VAL A 32 22.76 -10.84 10.03
C VAL A 32 23.91 -9.87 9.79
N ALA A 33 23.64 -8.77 9.09
CA ALA A 33 24.68 -7.78 8.78
C ALA A 33 25.04 -6.88 9.97
N ARG A 34 24.28 -6.98 11.08
CA ARG A 34 24.44 -6.17 12.31
C ARG A 34 24.47 -4.66 12.05
N ASN A 35 23.85 -4.22 10.95
CA ASN A 35 23.77 -2.81 10.59
C ASN A 35 22.43 -2.26 11.06
N PHE A 36 22.45 -1.55 12.18
CA PHE A 36 21.25 -1.02 12.81
C PHE A 36 20.52 0.01 11.93
N HIS A 37 21.20 0.70 11.01
CA HIS A 37 20.55 1.64 10.09
C HIS A 37 19.53 0.97 9.18
N LEU A 38 19.64 -0.35 8.94
CA LEU A 38 18.68 -1.09 8.12
C LEU A 38 17.34 -1.34 8.83
N PHE A 39 17.22 -1.00 10.12
CA PHE A 39 15.94 -0.99 10.84
C PHE A 39 14.90 -0.07 10.16
N TRP A 40 15.34 1.02 9.52
CA TRP A 40 14.42 1.91 8.78
C TRP A 40 13.69 1.20 7.64
N PHE A 41 14.33 0.25 6.96
CA PHE A 41 13.69 -0.54 5.92
C PHE A 41 12.61 -1.46 6.49
N LEU A 42 12.83 -2.01 7.68
CA LEU A 42 11.84 -2.81 8.39
C LEU A 42 10.63 -1.95 8.78
N GLY A 43 10.88 -0.79 9.38
CA GLY A 43 9.84 0.18 9.75
C GLY A 43 9.02 0.64 8.55
N LEU A 44 9.68 0.95 7.43
CA LEU A 44 9.01 1.35 6.19
C LEU A 44 8.20 0.20 5.59
N GLY A 45 8.74 -1.02 5.55
CA GLY A 45 8.01 -2.20 5.08
C GLY A 45 6.71 -2.42 5.87
N LEU A 46 6.76 -2.27 7.20
CA LEU A 46 5.57 -2.34 8.05
C LEU A 46 4.59 -1.19 7.77
N LEU A 47 5.07 0.04 7.64
CA LEU A 47 4.22 1.19 7.33
C LEU A 47 3.48 1.03 5.99
N LEU A 48 4.13 0.47 4.99
CA LEU A 48 3.52 0.21 3.68
C LEU A 48 2.37 -0.81 3.77
N THR A 49 2.24 -1.62 4.82
CA THR A 49 1.10 -2.55 4.94
C THR A 49 -0.25 -1.86 5.12
N PHE A 50 -0.27 -0.62 5.63
CA PHE A 50 -1.52 0.11 5.88
C PHE A 50 -2.25 0.58 4.61
N GLY A 51 -1.60 0.50 3.44
CA GLY A 51 -2.24 0.89 2.17
C GLY A 51 -3.02 -0.22 1.47
N PHE A 52 -2.99 -1.46 1.95
CA PHE A 52 -3.70 -2.56 1.30
C PHE A 52 -5.22 -2.44 1.46
N LEU A 53 -5.94 -2.67 0.35
CA LEU A 53 -7.39 -2.69 0.33
C LEU A 53 -7.93 -3.73 -0.65
N PHE A 54 -9.16 -4.19 -0.41
CA PHE A 54 -9.88 -5.07 -1.31
C PHE A 54 -11.16 -4.39 -1.79
N VAL A 55 -11.44 -4.48 -3.09
CA VAL A 55 -12.70 -4.04 -3.70
C VAL A 55 -13.43 -5.28 -4.21
N ASN A 56 -14.61 -5.57 -3.65
CA ASN A 56 -15.42 -6.70 -4.09
C ASN A 56 -16.14 -6.39 -5.42
N PRO A 57 -16.64 -7.41 -6.13
CA PRO A 57 -17.59 -7.21 -7.22
C PRO A 57 -18.82 -6.44 -6.74
N ASN A 58 -19.24 -5.43 -7.53
CA ASN A 58 -20.34 -4.51 -7.22
C ASN A 58 -20.12 -3.54 -6.03
N ASP A 59 -18.93 -3.55 -5.43
CA ASP A 59 -18.52 -2.55 -4.45
C ASP A 59 -17.68 -1.45 -5.10
N SER A 60 -17.57 -0.31 -4.41
CA SER A 60 -16.61 0.73 -4.75
C SER A 60 -16.07 1.40 -3.49
N VAL A 61 -14.83 1.86 -3.56
CA VAL A 61 -14.15 2.51 -2.43
C VAL A 61 -13.84 3.95 -2.78
N VAL A 62 -14.33 4.88 -1.97
CA VAL A 62 -14.05 6.31 -2.10
C VAL A 62 -12.76 6.64 -1.37
N LEU A 63 -11.81 7.26 -2.06
CA LEU A 63 -10.53 7.70 -1.54
C LEU A 63 -10.62 9.15 -1.08
N VAL A 64 -10.30 9.37 0.19
CA VAL A 64 -10.27 10.69 0.82
C VAL A 64 -8.93 10.87 1.50
N LEU A 65 -8.30 12.02 1.32
CA LEU A 65 -7.04 12.39 1.98
C LEU A 65 -7.28 13.65 2.79
N PHE A 66 -7.22 13.55 4.12
CA PHE A 66 -7.49 14.65 5.07
C PHE A 66 -8.83 15.37 4.85
N GLY A 67 -9.87 14.63 4.45
CA GLY A 67 -11.20 15.18 4.16
C GLY A 67 -11.41 15.59 2.71
N ASP A 68 -10.34 15.67 1.90
CA ASP A 68 -10.44 15.98 0.47
C ASP A 68 -10.69 14.72 -0.35
N TYR A 69 -11.75 14.74 -1.18
CA TYR A 69 -12.01 13.69 -2.16
C TYR A 69 -10.87 13.61 -3.20
N LYS A 70 -10.29 12.42 -3.36
CA LYS A 70 -9.21 12.17 -4.35
C LYS A 70 -9.68 11.32 -5.52
N GLY A 71 -10.69 10.47 -5.33
CA GLY A 71 -11.26 9.64 -6.38
C GLY A 71 -12.04 8.45 -5.84
N THR A 72 -12.53 7.61 -6.74
CA THR A 72 -13.22 6.36 -6.39
C THR A 72 -12.65 5.20 -7.19
N VAL A 73 -12.37 4.08 -6.51
CA VAL A 73 -11.98 2.81 -7.14
C VAL A 73 -13.24 1.97 -7.32
N LYS A 74 -13.55 1.61 -8.58
CA LYS A 74 -14.74 0.82 -8.94
C LYS A 74 -14.40 -0.57 -9.46
N GLU A 75 -13.17 -0.77 -9.92
CA GLU A 75 -12.72 -2.07 -10.39
C GLU A 75 -12.51 -3.00 -9.19
N ASN A 76 -13.01 -4.23 -9.29
CA ASN A 76 -12.85 -5.23 -8.27
C ASN A 76 -11.42 -5.79 -8.29
N GLY A 77 -10.85 -6.01 -7.11
CA GLY A 77 -9.49 -6.52 -7.01
C GLY A 77 -8.83 -6.23 -5.67
N PHE A 78 -7.58 -6.68 -5.56
CA PHE A 78 -6.71 -6.39 -4.43
C PHE A 78 -5.71 -5.31 -4.81
N TYR A 79 -5.70 -4.22 -4.06
CA TYR A 79 -4.98 -3.02 -4.41
C TYR A 79 -4.18 -2.46 -3.24
N TRP A 80 -3.30 -1.53 -3.56
CA TRP A 80 -2.64 -0.70 -2.59
C TRP A 80 -2.88 0.78 -2.91
N VAL A 81 -3.25 1.54 -1.88
CA VAL A 81 -3.46 2.99 -1.93
C VAL A 81 -2.72 3.67 -0.77
N ASN A 82 -1.97 4.71 -1.10
CA ASN A 82 -1.45 5.82 -0.29
C ASN A 82 -0.36 6.52 -1.10
#